data_AF-A0A2M4CD76-F1
#
_entry.id   AF-A0A2M4CD76-F1
#
_cell.length_a   1.000
_cell.length_b   1.000
_cell.length_c   1.000
_cell.angle_alpha   90.00
_cell.angle_beta   90.00
_cell.angle_gamma   90.00
#
_symmetry.space_group_name_H-M   'P 1'
#
loop_
_entity.id
_entity.type
_entity.pdbx_description
1 polymer ?
#
loop_
_entity_poly.entity_id
_entity_poly.type
_entity_poly.pdbx_seq_one_letter_code
_entity_poly.pdbx_strand_id
1 'polypeptide(L)' 'MVYFRCACNLLVTTVLLLLSGAKVQSKSVPDQSFPLTLIHINDLHARFEETNQKSSACLKSSECIAGIARVYHT' A
#
# COMPACT_ATOMS: atom_id res chain seq x y z
N MET A 1 -58.77 8.42 -20.43
CA MET A 1 -57.66 7.49 -20.10
C MET A 1 -56.25 8.08 -20.33
N VAL A 2 -56.11 9.42 -20.48
CA VAL A 2 -54.81 10.09 -20.74
C VAL A 2 -54.21 10.71 -19.47
N TYR A 3 -55.07 11.27 -18.60
CA TYR A 3 -54.67 11.89 -17.32
C TYR A 3 -53.97 10.91 -16.35
N PHE A 4 -54.44 9.66 -16.25
CA PHE A 4 -53.87 8.66 -15.33
C PHE A 4 -52.45 8.22 -15.76
N ARG A 5 -52.18 8.18 -17.07
CA ARG A 5 -50.85 7.86 -17.63
C ARG A 5 -49.87 9.03 -17.45
N CYS A 6 -50.35 10.27 -17.51
CA CYS A 6 -49.53 11.46 -17.30
C CYS A 6 -49.11 11.61 -15.82
N ALA A 7 -50.06 11.44 -14.90
CA ALA A 7 -49.81 11.49 -13.45
C ALA A 7 -48.83 10.40 -12.98
N CYS A 8 -48.97 9.18 -13.50
CA CYS A 8 -48.07 8.06 -13.16
C CYS A 8 -46.64 8.31 -13.69
N ASN A 9 -46.48 8.80 -14.92
CA ASN A 9 -45.16 9.15 -15.46
C ASN A 9 -44.50 10.30 -14.68
N LEU A 10 -45.26 11.29 -14.22
CA LEU A 10 -44.74 12.40 -13.41
C LEU A 10 -44.30 11.95 -12.00
N LEU A 11 -44.99 10.97 -11.41
CA LEU A 11 -44.61 10.35 -10.14
C LEU A 11 -43.35 9.49 -10.29
N VAL A 12 -43.23 8.72 -11.37
CA VAL A 12 -42.05 7.88 -11.62
C VAL A 12 -40.80 8.73 -11.85
N THR A 13 -40.90 9.81 -12.63
CA THR A 13 -39.75 10.69 -12.89
C THR A 13 -39.29 11.44 -11.64
N THR A 14 -40.22 11.92 -10.81
CA THR A 14 -39.88 12.59 -9.54
C THR A 14 -39.22 11.65 -8.53
N VAL A 15 -39.67 10.40 -8.43
CA VAL A 15 -39.02 9.38 -7.58
C VAL A 15 -37.61 9.03 -8.09
N LEU A 16 -37.43 8.89 -9.40
CA LEU A 16 -36.12 8.59 -9.99
C LEU A 16 -35.10 9.72 -9.77
N LEU A 17 -35.56 10.98 -9.86
CA LEU A 17 -34.75 12.18 -9.55
C LEU A 17 -34.34 12.23 -8.07
N LEU A 18 -35.22 11.85 -7.15
CA LEU A 18 -34.92 11.80 -5.71
C LEU A 18 -33.92 10.69 -5.35
N LEU A 19 -33.99 9.53 -6.01
CA LEU A 19 -33.08 8.41 -5.78
C LEU A 19 -31.66 8.64 -6.35
N SER A 20 -31.53 9.53 -7.34
CA SER A 20 -30.24 9.85 -7.98
C SER A 20 -29.38 10.82 -7.16
N GLY A 21 -29.94 11.46 -6.13
CA GLY A 21 -29.29 12.51 -5.33
C GLY A 21 -28.44 12.01 -4.16
N ALA A 22 -28.36 10.70 -3.91
CA ALA A 22 -27.56 10.15 -2.82
C ALA A 22 -26.05 10.32 -3.12
N LYS A 23 -25.46 11.41 -2.63
CA LYS A 23 -24.01 11.61 -2.65
C LYS A 23 -23.36 10.58 -1.72
N VAL A 24 -22.59 9.65 -2.29
CA VAL A 24 -21.71 8.77 -1.51
C VAL A 24 -20.65 9.66 -0.86
N GLN A 25 -20.82 9.91 0.44
CA GLN A 25 -19.87 10.66 1.21
C GLN A 25 -18.71 9.73 1.57
N SER A 26 -17.67 9.73 0.74
CA SER A 26 -16.42 9.07 1.06
C SER A 26 -15.89 9.68 2.36
N LYS A 27 -15.90 8.91 3.45
CA LYS A 27 -15.22 9.32 4.68
C LYS A 27 -13.73 9.34 4.35
N SER A 28 -13.18 10.54 4.24
CA SER A 28 -11.72 10.73 4.25
C SER A 28 -11.21 10.20 5.58
N VAL A 29 -10.50 9.08 5.55
CA VAL A 29 -9.70 8.64 6.68
C VAL A 29 -8.69 9.76 6.94
N PRO A 30 -8.61 10.31 8.17
CA PRO A 30 -7.61 11.31 8.50
C PRO A 30 -6.24 10.76 8.11
N ASP A 31 -5.42 11.60 7.47
CA ASP A 31 -4.08 11.24 6.98
C ASP A 31 -3.05 11.16 8.14
N GLN A 32 -3.46 10.49 9.22
CA GLN A 32 -2.62 10.19 10.38
C GLN A 32 -1.85 8.90 10.08
N SER A 33 -0.89 8.99 9.16
CA SER A 33 0.07 7.92 8.94
C SER A 33 0.98 7.77 10.16
N PHE A 34 1.27 6.53 10.54
CA PHE A 34 2.23 6.22 11.59
C PHE A 34 3.64 6.14 10.98
N PRO A 35 4.64 6.87 11.51
CA PRO A 35 6.00 6.78 11.00
C PRO A 35 6.57 5.39 11.30
N LEU A 36 6.84 4.60 10.24
CA LEU A 36 7.39 3.25 10.33
C LEU A 36 8.75 3.19 9.63
N THR A 37 9.78 2.71 10.34
CA THR A 37 11.07 2.34 9.75
C THR A 37 11.19 0.82 9.78
N LEU A 38 11.07 0.19 8.60
CA LEU A 38 11.23 -1.25 8.44
C LEU A 38 12.63 -1.56 7.90
N ILE A 39 13.45 -2.20 8.73
CA ILE A 39 14.74 -2.75 8.32
C ILE A 39 14.55 -4.25 8.11
N HIS A 40 14.90 -4.77 6.94
CA HIS A 40 14.84 -6.20 6.66
C HIS A 40 16.10 -6.67 5.93
N ILE A 41 16.50 -7.91 6.21
CA ILE A 41 17.51 -8.65 5.48
C ILE A 41 16.89 -9.99 5.07
N ASN A 42 17.18 -10.45 3.86
CA ASN A 42 16.71 -11.74 3.35
C ASN A 42 17.89 -12.58 2.87
N ASP A 43 17.70 -13.90 2.85
CA ASP A 43 18.62 -14.86 2.23
C ASP A 43 20.07 -14.73 2.69
N LEU A 44 20.27 -14.60 4.01
CA LEU A 44 21.62 -14.50 4.58
C LEU A 44 22.50 -15.71 4.21
N HIS A 45 21.91 -16.90 4.02
CA HIS A 45 22.62 -18.11 3.60
C HIS A 45 23.89 -18.40 4.44
N ALA A 46 23.81 -18.23 5.77
CA ALA A 46 24.92 -18.42 6.71
C ALA A 46 26.18 -17.56 6.43
N ARG A 47 26.01 -16.41 5.76
CA ARG A 47 27.08 -15.43 5.52
C ARG A 47 27.31 -14.56 6.76
N PHE A 48 27.87 -15.16 7.79
CA PHE A 48 28.19 -14.46 9.04
C PHE A 48 29.40 -13.52 8.89
N GLU A 49 30.42 -13.95 8.17
CA GLU A 49 31.59 -13.15 7.84
C GLU A 49 31.37 -12.29 6.59
N GLU A 50 32.27 -11.33 6.38
CA GLU A 50 32.25 -10.52 5.17
C GLU A 50 32.51 -11.36 3.92
N THR A 51 31.91 -10.94 2.81
CA THR A 51 32.05 -11.59 1.51
C THR A 51 32.52 -10.58 0.46
N ASN A 52 33.08 -11.05 -0.65
CA ASN A 52 33.31 -10.15 -1.79
C ASN A 52 31.98 -9.84 -2.53
N GLN A 53 32.04 -8.99 -3.56
CA GLN A 53 30.87 -8.60 -4.38
C GLN A 53 30.15 -9.77 -5.07
N LYS A 54 30.79 -10.94 -5.19
CA LYS A 54 30.19 -12.16 -5.74
C LYS A 54 29.67 -13.10 -4.66
N SER A 55 29.60 -12.64 -3.42
CA SER A 55 29.22 -13.46 -2.26
C SER A 55 30.08 -14.72 -2.14
N SER A 56 31.37 -14.64 -2.44
CA SER A 56 32.35 -15.69 -2.10
C SER A 56 33.19 -15.24 -0.91
N ALA A 57 34.09 -16.12 -0.44
CA ALA A 57 35.04 -15.76 0.60
C ALA A 57 35.78 -14.46 0.25
N CYS A 58 35.83 -13.52 1.20
CA CYS A 58 36.54 -12.29 0.98
C CYS A 58 38.03 -12.47 1.25
N LEU A 59 38.87 -12.15 0.26
CA LEU A 59 40.34 -12.31 0.35
C LEU A 59 41.08 -10.96 0.40
N LYS A 60 40.41 -9.87 0.01
CA LYS A 60 40.95 -8.52 0.02
C LYS A 60 40.01 -7.62 0.81
N SER A 61 40.45 -7.19 1.99
CA SER A 61 39.63 -6.40 2.93
C SER A 61 38.98 -5.16 2.29
N SER A 62 39.67 -4.49 1.36
CA SER A 62 39.16 -3.31 0.65
C SER A 62 37.96 -3.58 -0.28
N GLU A 63 37.69 -4.84 -0.61
CA GLU A 63 36.60 -5.26 -1.50
C GLU A 63 35.49 -6.03 -0.74
N CYS A 64 35.60 -6.15 0.59
CA CYS A 64 34.66 -6.89 1.42
C CYS A 64 33.40 -6.08 1.72
N ILE A 65 32.27 -6.79 1.75
CA ILE A 65 30.94 -6.27 2.07
C ILE A 65 30.19 -7.25 2.98
N ALA A 66 29.03 -6.84 3.47
CA ALA A 66 28.15 -7.63 4.33
C ALA A 66 28.84 -8.07 5.63
N GLY A 67 28.48 -9.25 6.16
CA GLY A 67 28.92 -9.75 7.46
C GLY A 67 28.06 -9.20 8.61
N ILE A 68 27.76 -10.07 9.58
CA ILE A 68 26.88 -9.71 10.71
C ILE A 68 27.49 -8.61 11.57
N ALA A 69 28.82 -8.55 11.70
CA ALA A 69 29.51 -7.51 12.46
C ALA A 69 29.31 -6.10 11.88
N ARG A 70 29.06 -5.96 10.57
CA ARG A 70 28.79 -4.68 9.90
C ARG A 70 27.30 -4.33 9.91
N VAL A 71 26.44 -5.35 9.80
CA VAL A 71 24.98 -5.18 9.88
C VAL A 71 24.55 -4.82 11.30
N TYR A 72 25.19 -5.43 12.29
CA TYR A 72 24.95 -5.16 13.69
C TYR A 72 25.61 -3.84 14.09
N HIS A 73 24.79 -2.82 14.31
CA HIS A 73 25.24 -1.53 14.85
C HIS A 73 24.75 -1.41 16.29
N THR A 74 25.66 -1.57 17.26
CA THR A 74 25.43 -1.16 18.66
C THR A 74 25.56 0.34 18.84
#